data_AF-A0A804IGZ9-F1
#
_entry.id   AF-A0A804IGZ9-F1
#
_cell.length_a   1.000
_cell.length_b   1.000
_cell.length_c   1.000
_cell.angle_alpha   90.00
_cell.angle_beta   90.00
_cell.angle_gamma   90.00
#
_symmetry.space_group_name_H-M   'P 1'
#
loop_
_entity.id
_entity.type
_entity.pdbx_description
1 polymer ?
#
loop_
_entity_poly.entity_id
_entity_poly.type
_entity_poly.pdbx_seq_one_letter_code
_entity_poly.pdbx_strand_id
1 'polypeptide(L)'
;MQIKHGQSSVFSLHSPIKVEIVVLDGDFPRENSQDWNTDEFNSSILEKRENKRSLLLGDSKAQLRQGIASFGTLKVTDNSSWVRTGKFRLGVRVSPGSYKGPRIKESITESFRVLDHRSKFNQKPHPPSLDHEVWRLLNISRNGAIHRRLDAAGIKTVHDFLKLSIVDRQHLCNASEMYVSQNSSN
;
A
#
# COMPACT_ATOMS: atom_id res chain seq x y z
N MET A 1 -53.65 -9.64 9.59
CA MET A 1 -52.68 -8.77 10.29
C MET A 1 -51.86 -8.06 9.22
N GLN A 2 -52.26 -6.85 8.84
CA GLN A 2 -51.53 -6.03 7.88
C GLN A 2 -50.43 -5.26 8.62
N ILE A 3 -49.22 -5.24 8.07
CA ILE A 3 -48.14 -4.36 8.53
C ILE A 3 -47.93 -3.30 7.44
N LYS A 4 -48.40 -2.08 7.73
CA LYS A 4 -47.83 -0.80 7.25
C LYS A 4 -47.39 -0.09 8.53
N HIS A 5 -46.23 0.55 8.66
CA HIS A 5 -45.63 1.60 7.84
C HIS A 5 -44.12 1.71 8.13
N GLY A 6 -43.35 2.39 7.28
CA GLY A 6 -41.98 2.77 7.66
C GLY A 6 -41.14 3.60 6.68
N GLN A 7 -41.72 4.66 6.10
CA GLN A 7 -41.04 5.81 5.45
C GLN A 7 -40.22 5.60 4.16
N SER A 8 -40.81 5.98 3.04
CA SER A 8 -40.08 6.42 1.84
C SER A 8 -39.49 7.81 2.09
N SER A 9 -38.17 7.92 1.93
CA SER A 9 -37.40 9.18 1.97
C SER A 9 -38.08 10.30 1.18
N VAL A 10 -38.31 11.45 1.84
CA VAL A 10 -38.94 12.67 1.29
C VAL A 10 -37.90 13.60 0.64
N PHE A 11 -36.83 13.03 0.06
CA PHE A 11 -35.94 13.80 -0.81
C PHE A 11 -36.22 13.41 -2.25
N SER A 12 -37.04 14.22 -2.92
CA SER A 12 -37.11 14.23 -4.38
C SER A 12 -35.72 14.59 -4.91
N LEU A 13 -34.93 13.58 -5.27
CA LEU A 13 -33.69 13.78 -5.98
C LEU A 13 -34.03 14.19 -7.41
N HIS A 14 -34.21 15.49 -7.62
CA HIS A 14 -34.49 16.10 -8.93
C HIS A 14 -33.38 15.85 -9.97
N SER A 15 -32.26 15.25 -9.57
CA SER A 15 -31.19 14.80 -10.44
C SER A 15 -30.56 13.52 -9.89
N PRO A 16 -30.10 12.60 -10.74
CA PRO A 16 -29.37 11.43 -10.30
C PRO A 16 -28.08 11.82 -9.57
N ILE A 17 -27.91 11.36 -8.33
CA ILE A 17 -26.67 11.55 -7.56
C ILE A 17 -25.58 10.67 -8.18
N LYS A 18 -24.42 11.25 -8.44
CA LYS A 18 -23.17 10.56 -8.78
C LYS A 18 -22.25 10.58 -7.57
N VAL A 19 -21.60 9.45 -7.34
CA VAL A 19 -20.55 9.29 -6.33
C VAL A 19 -19.24 8.97 -7.04
N GLU A 20 -18.13 9.32 -6.41
CA GLU A 20 -16.80 9.01 -6.91
C GLU A 20 -15.89 8.42 -5.83
N ILE A 21 -15.09 7.44 -6.24
CA ILE A 21 -13.99 6.89 -5.46
C ILE A 21 -12.75 7.73 -5.71
N VAL A 22 -12.09 8.12 -4.62
CA VAL A 22 -10.84 8.88 -4.59
C VAL A 22 -9.81 8.16 -3.73
N VAL A 23 -8.53 8.45 -3.95
CA VAL A 23 -7.43 7.94 -3.12
C VAL A 23 -7.01 9.02 -2.13
N LEU A 24 -6.90 8.68 -0.85
CA LEU A 24 -6.54 9.59 0.23
C LEU A 24 -5.19 9.21 0.84
N ASP A 25 -4.55 10.15 1.54
CA ASP A 25 -3.40 9.85 2.42
C ASP A 25 -3.83 8.81 3.47
N GLY A 26 -2.99 7.79 3.67
CA GLY A 26 -3.25 6.74 4.67
C GLY A 26 -3.40 7.24 6.10
N ASP A 27 -2.85 8.42 6.42
CA ASP A 27 -2.98 9.05 7.74
C ASP A 27 -4.35 9.70 7.97
N PHE A 28 -5.14 9.92 6.92
CA PHE A 28 -6.42 10.59 7.06
C PHE A 28 -7.46 9.65 7.66
N PRO A 29 -8.27 10.08 8.65
CA PRO A 29 -8.19 11.33 9.40
C PRO A 29 -7.10 11.26 10.48
N ARG A 30 -6.36 12.36 10.68
CA ARG A 30 -5.15 12.38 11.53
C ARG A 30 -5.42 12.07 13.02
N GLU A 31 -6.63 12.35 13.50
CA GLU A 31 -6.98 12.23 14.91
C GLU A 31 -7.87 11.01 15.21
N ASN A 32 -8.02 10.08 14.25
CA ASN A 32 -9.09 9.05 14.28
C ASN A 32 -10.51 9.62 14.48
N SER A 33 -10.66 10.94 14.35
CA SER A 33 -11.93 11.63 14.37
C SER A 33 -12.72 11.24 13.12
N GLN A 34 -13.96 10.83 13.29
CA GLN A 34 -14.87 10.67 12.16
C GLN A 34 -15.44 12.02 11.69
N ASP A 35 -15.14 13.12 12.36
CA ASP A 35 -15.80 14.42 12.16
C ASP A 35 -14.93 15.41 11.39
N TRP A 36 -14.51 15.01 10.19
CA TRP A 36 -13.87 15.92 9.25
C TRP A 36 -14.88 16.79 8.49
N ASN A 37 -14.45 18.00 8.13
CA ASN A 37 -15.19 18.84 7.20
C ASN A 37 -14.86 18.48 5.72
N THR A 38 -15.61 19.06 4.78
CA THR A 38 -15.45 18.78 3.35
C THR A 38 -14.07 19.20 2.82
N ASP A 39 -13.51 20.30 3.33
CA ASP A 39 -12.22 20.83 2.87
C ASP A 39 -11.06 19.99 3.40
N GLU A 40 -11.15 19.50 4.65
CA GLU A 40 -10.23 18.53 5.21
C GLU A 40 -10.22 17.22 4.41
N PHE A 41 -11.41 16.71 4.04
CA PHE A 41 -11.50 15.54 3.17
C PHE A 41 -10.84 15.82 1.81
N ASN A 42 -11.21 16.94 1.17
CA ASN A 42 -10.71 17.28 -0.17
C ASN A 42 -9.20 17.50 -0.21
N SER A 43 -8.64 18.13 0.82
CA SER A 43 -7.19 18.35 0.95
C SER A 43 -6.41 17.06 1.23
N SER A 44 -7.07 16.01 1.71
CA SER A 44 -6.46 14.69 1.90
C SER A 44 -6.42 13.84 0.62
N ILE A 45 -7.12 14.24 -0.43
CA ILE A 45 -7.13 13.53 -1.71
C ILE A 45 -5.74 13.62 -2.35
N LEU A 46 -5.16 12.46 -2.60
CA LEU A 46 -3.87 12.35 -3.26
C LEU A 46 -4.03 12.45 -4.76
N GLU A 47 -3.24 13.35 -5.35
CA GLU A 47 -3.03 13.36 -6.77
C GLU A 47 -1.89 12.41 -7.17
N LYS A 48 -1.80 12.16 -8.46
CA LYS A 48 -0.70 11.42 -9.08
C LYS A 48 0.64 12.14 -8.84
N ARG A 49 1.74 11.40 -8.80
CA ARG A 49 3.08 11.98 -8.91
C ARG A 49 3.30 12.63 -10.28
N GLU A 50 4.17 13.63 -10.33
CA GLU A 50 4.63 14.24 -11.57
C GLU A 50 5.03 13.15 -12.58
N ASN A 51 4.65 13.34 -13.85
CA ASN A 51 4.87 12.39 -14.96
C ASN A 51 4.02 11.11 -14.98
N LYS A 52 3.01 10.94 -14.11
CA LYS A 52 2.03 9.84 -14.19
C LYS A 52 0.70 10.29 -14.81
N ARG A 53 -0.08 9.36 -15.37
CA ARG A 53 -1.39 9.65 -16.00
C ARG A 53 -2.52 9.82 -14.96
N SER A 54 -2.68 8.86 -14.04
CA SER A 54 -3.66 8.88 -12.93
C SER A 54 -3.23 7.92 -11.82
N LEU A 55 -3.53 8.24 -10.56
CA LEU A 55 -3.29 7.36 -9.40
C LEU A 55 -4.30 6.20 -9.34
N LEU A 56 -5.51 6.42 -9.86
CA LEU A 56 -6.58 5.43 -9.94
C LEU A 56 -7.01 5.26 -11.40
N LEU A 57 -6.95 4.03 -11.90
CA LEU A 57 -7.35 3.66 -13.26
C LEU A 57 -8.68 2.90 -13.24
N GLY A 58 -9.55 3.22 -14.19
CA GLY A 58 -10.91 2.69 -14.32
C GLY A 58 -11.97 3.76 -14.08
N ASP A 59 -13.24 3.39 -14.22
CA ASP A 59 -14.38 4.31 -14.01
C ASP A 59 -14.64 4.49 -12.52
N SER A 60 -13.98 5.48 -11.92
CA SER A 60 -14.11 5.79 -10.49
C SER A 60 -15.38 6.55 -10.13
N LYS A 61 -16.26 6.85 -11.10
CA LYS A 61 -17.53 7.55 -10.88
C LYS A 61 -18.70 6.63 -11.22
N ALA A 62 -19.70 6.58 -10.35
CA ALA A 62 -20.89 5.78 -10.54
C ALA A 62 -22.14 6.55 -10.12
N GLN A 63 -23.27 6.23 -10.75
CA GLN A 63 -24.55 6.79 -10.36
C GLN A 63 -25.12 5.99 -9.19
N LEU A 64 -25.58 6.70 -8.17
CA LEU A 64 -26.34 6.12 -7.07
C LEU A 64 -27.75 5.78 -7.55
N ARG A 65 -28.13 4.50 -7.46
CA ARG A 65 -29.45 3.99 -7.84
C ARG A 65 -30.02 3.22 -6.65
N GLN A 66 -31.16 3.68 -6.14
CA GLN A 66 -31.82 3.08 -4.96
C GLN A 66 -30.86 2.95 -3.75
N GLY A 67 -29.99 3.94 -3.54
CA GLY A 67 -29.00 3.93 -2.46
C GLY A 67 -27.76 3.07 -2.69
N ILE A 68 -27.63 2.43 -3.86
CA ILE A 68 -26.49 1.57 -4.21
C ILE A 68 -25.73 2.17 -5.39
N ALA A 69 -24.40 2.18 -5.31
CA ALA A 69 -23.52 2.51 -6.42
C ALA A 69 -22.56 1.34 -6.65
N SER A 70 -22.45 0.90 -7.90
CA SER A 70 -21.56 -0.19 -8.31
C SER A 70 -20.44 0.36 -9.18
N PHE A 71 -19.22 -0.04 -8.86
CA PHE A 71 -18.02 0.34 -9.61
C PHE A 71 -17.46 -0.91 -10.30
N GLY A 72 -16.89 -0.71 -11.49
CA GLY A 72 -16.12 -1.75 -12.17
C GLY A 72 -14.77 -2.01 -11.51
N THR A 73 -13.88 -2.68 -12.23
CA THR A 73 -12.51 -2.88 -11.76
C THR A 73 -11.76 -1.56 -11.69
N LEU A 74 -11.27 -1.23 -10.50
CA LEU A 74 -10.36 -0.11 -10.26
C LEU A 74 -8.95 -0.61 -9.97
N LYS A 75 -7.93 0.12 -10.43
CA LYS A 75 -6.52 -0.21 -10.19
C LYS A 75 -5.77 1.01 -9.66
N VAL A 76 -5.11 0.86 -8.51
CA VAL A 76 -4.15 1.85 -8.03
C VAL A 76 -2.82 1.65 -8.77
N THR A 77 -2.26 2.73 -9.32
CA THR A 77 -1.15 2.64 -10.29
C THR A 77 0.22 2.91 -9.69
N ASP A 78 0.30 3.51 -8.50
CA ASP A 78 1.55 3.86 -7.83
C ASP A 78 1.72 3.05 -6.54
N ASN A 79 2.97 2.85 -6.14
CA ASN A 79 3.34 2.33 -4.83
C ASN A 79 2.84 3.32 -3.76
N SER A 80 2.50 2.91 -2.54
CA SER A 80 2.16 3.83 -1.45
C SER A 80 3.39 4.34 -0.70
N SER A 81 4.59 3.82 -0.97
CA SER A 81 5.81 4.16 -0.22
C SER A 81 6.32 5.59 -0.40
N TRP A 82 5.75 6.38 -1.31
CA TRP A 82 6.19 7.76 -1.55
C TRP A 82 5.44 8.81 -0.77
N VAL A 83 4.25 8.47 -0.28
CA VAL A 83 3.60 9.32 0.72
C VAL A 83 4.22 9.04 2.07
N ARG A 84 4.24 10.05 2.93
CA ARG A 84 4.89 10.01 4.25
C ARG A 84 4.49 8.77 5.07
N THR A 85 3.22 8.38 5.02
CA THR A 85 2.70 7.23 5.79
C THR A 85 2.99 5.87 5.17
N GLY A 86 3.46 5.84 3.93
CA GLY A 86 3.64 4.60 3.18
C GLY A 86 2.33 3.85 2.90
N LYS A 87 1.16 4.49 3.08
CA LYS A 87 -0.16 3.87 2.97
C LYS A 87 -1.14 4.79 2.24
N PHE A 88 -2.16 4.20 1.63
CA PHE A 88 -3.29 4.89 1.05
C PHE A 88 -4.59 4.50 1.76
N ARG A 89 -5.64 5.29 1.54
CA ARG A 89 -7.04 4.93 1.81
C ARG A 89 -7.88 5.17 0.56
N LEU A 90 -9.01 4.50 0.46
CA LEU A 90 -10.05 4.88 -0.49
C LEU A 90 -11.10 5.71 0.23
N GLY A 91 -11.51 6.80 -0.42
CA GLY A 91 -12.65 7.61 -0.01
C GLY A 91 -13.76 7.52 -1.04
N VAL A 92 -15.01 7.60 -0.59
CA VAL A 92 -16.19 7.78 -1.45
C VAL A 92 -16.86 9.08 -1.08
N ARG A 93 -17.04 9.96 -2.06
CA ARG A 93 -17.79 11.22 -1.90
C ARG A 93 -18.83 11.37 -3.00
N VAL A 94 -19.81 12.24 -2.76
CA VAL A 94 -20.68 12.73 -3.84
C VAL A 94 -19.85 13.54 -4.82
N SER A 95 -19.99 13.28 -6.12
CA SER A 95 -19.27 14.04 -7.14
C SER A 95 -19.66 15.53 -7.07
N PRO A 96 -18.69 16.46 -7.12
CA PRO A 96 -18.97 17.89 -7.09
C PRO A 96 -20.06 18.30 -8.10
N GLY A 97 -21.03 19.10 -7.65
CA GLY A 97 -22.15 19.57 -8.47
C GLY A 97 -23.26 18.55 -8.73
N SER A 98 -23.12 17.29 -8.32
CA SER A 98 -24.14 16.26 -8.57
C SER A 98 -25.35 16.32 -7.64
N TYR A 99 -25.24 17.03 -6.52
CA TYR A 99 -26.26 17.10 -5.49
C TYR A 99 -26.21 18.46 -4.80
N LYS A 100 -27.38 19.06 -4.56
CA LYS A 100 -27.53 20.41 -3.97
C LYS A 100 -28.24 20.41 -2.61
N GLY A 101 -28.46 19.24 -2.01
CA GLY A 101 -29.11 19.11 -0.70
C GLY A 101 -28.12 19.12 0.48
N PRO A 102 -28.58 18.75 1.70
CA PRO A 102 -27.74 18.67 2.89
C PRO A 102 -26.50 17.79 2.69
N ARG A 103 -25.36 18.09 3.32
CA ARG A 103 -24.12 17.33 3.15
C ARG A 103 -24.33 15.83 3.37
N ILE A 104 -24.00 15.03 2.36
CA ILE A 104 -23.82 13.59 2.49
C ILE A 104 -22.36 13.38 2.89
N LYS A 105 -22.14 12.88 4.12
CA LYS A 105 -20.80 12.67 4.67
C LYS A 105 -20.05 11.61 3.87
N GLU A 106 -18.77 11.85 3.64
CA GLU A 106 -17.89 10.95 2.91
C GLU A 106 -17.61 9.68 3.72
N SER A 107 -17.37 8.57 3.02
CA SER A 107 -16.95 7.31 3.63
C SER A 107 -15.50 7.03 3.28
N ILE A 108 -14.77 6.35 4.18
CA ILE A 108 -13.37 5.97 3.98
C ILE A 108 -13.15 4.51 4.37
N THR A 109 -12.18 3.86 3.73
CA THR A 109 -11.70 2.54 4.11
C THR A 109 -10.65 2.63 5.22
N GLU A 110 -10.27 1.48 5.76
CA GLU A 110 -8.99 1.33 6.46
C GLU A 110 -7.80 1.64 5.54
N SER A 111 -6.66 1.98 6.15
CA SER A 111 -5.43 2.25 5.40
C SER A 111 -4.74 0.98 4.94
N PHE A 112 -4.20 0.97 3.71
CA PHE A 112 -3.52 -0.18 3.13
C PHE A 112 -2.25 0.23 2.40
N ARG A 113 -1.31 -0.72 2.28
CA ARG A 113 -0.09 -0.54 1.46
C ARG A 113 -0.36 -0.98 0.03
N VAL A 114 0.13 -0.20 -0.92
CA VAL A 114 0.19 -0.59 -2.33
C VAL A 114 1.65 -0.81 -2.67
N LEU A 115 2.04 -2.05 -2.94
CA LEU A 115 3.41 -2.38 -3.28
C LEU A 115 3.58 -2.32 -4.79
N ASP A 116 4.73 -1.84 -5.27
CA ASP A 116 5.07 -2.03 -6.67
C ASP A 116 5.36 -3.51 -6.96
N HIS A 117 5.34 -3.86 -8.24
CA HIS A 117 5.60 -5.23 -8.67
C HIS A 117 7.00 -5.73 -8.25
N ARG A 118 7.98 -4.81 -8.15
CA ARG A 118 9.35 -5.12 -7.71
C ARG A 118 9.39 -5.57 -6.26
N SER A 119 8.61 -4.92 -5.39
CA SER A 119 8.52 -5.25 -3.97
C SER A 119 7.95 -6.66 -3.76
N LYS A 120 7.05 -7.14 -4.62
CA LYS A 120 6.53 -8.52 -4.57
C LYS A 120 7.64 -9.55 -4.80
N PHE A 121 8.51 -9.32 -5.79
CA PHE A 121 9.61 -10.25 -6.07
C PHE A 121 10.69 -10.28 -4.99
N ASN A 122 10.85 -9.18 -4.26
CA ASN A 122 11.86 -9.03 -3.20
C ASN A 122 11.34 -9.41 -1.80
N GLN A 123 10.11 -9.91 -1.66
CA GLN A 123 9.57 -10.31 -0.35
C GLN A 123 10.41 -11.44 0.24
N LYS A 124 10.93 -11.25 1.45
CA LYS A 124 11.69 -12.29 2.15
C LYS A 124 10.74 -13.06 3.07
N PRO A 125 10.61 -14.38 2.90
CA PRO A 125 9.77 -15.18 3.78
C PRO A 125 10.34 -15.19 5.19
N HIS A 126 9.46 -15.17 6.18
CA HIS A 126 9.81 -15.37 7.57
C HIS A 126 8.94 -16.51 8.16
N PRO A 127 9.55 -17.61 8.63
CA PRO A 127 10.99 -17.89 8.64
C PRO A 127 11.54 -18.27 7.24
N PRO A 128 12.84 -18.08 6.97
CA PRO A 128 13.46 -18.57 5.75
C PRO A 128 13.64 -20.10 5.78
N SER A 129 13.29 -20.79 4.69
CA SER A 129 13.61 -22.21 4.44
C SER A 129 15.09 -22.40 4.09
N LEU A 130 15.62 -23.60 4.38
CA LEU A 130 16.98 -24.03 4.05
C LEU A 130 17.26 -24.04 2.54
N ASP A 131 16.24 -24.38 1.73
CA ASP A 131 16.35 -24.46 0.27
C ASP A 131 16.26 -23.10 -0.42
N HIS A 132 15.96 -22.03 0.33
CA HIS A 132 15.90 -20.70 -0.25
C HIS A 132 17.29 -20.22 -0.68
N GLU A 133 17.33 -19.45 -1.76
CA GLU A 133 18.52 -18.68 -2.14
C GLU A 133 18.96 -17.76 -0.99
N VAL A 134 20.28 -17.61 -0.83
CA VAL A 134 20.89 -16.93 0.32
C VAL A 134 20.46 -15.47 0.47
N TRP A 135 20.09 -14.79 -0.62
CA TRP A 135 19.56 -13.42 -0.56
C TRP A 135 18.19 -13.31 0.14
N ARG A 136 17.48 -14.42 0.36
CA ARG A 136 16.26 -14.44 1.17
C ARG A 136 16.52 -14.17 2.65
N LEU A 137 17.76 -14.29 3.13
CA LEU A 137 18.15 -13.87 4.47
C LEU A 137 18.08 -12.35 4.63
N LEU A 138 17.84 -11.89 5.85
CA LEU A 138 17.85 -10.46 6.17
C LEU A 138 19.20 -9.82 5.77
N ASN A 139 19.16 -8.54 5.37
CA ASN A 139 20.33 -7.74 4.97
C ASN A 139 21.08 -8.16 3.69
N ILE A 140 20.69 -9.25 3.02
CA ILE A 140 21.31 -9.64 1.74
C ILE A 140 20.37 -9.28 0.58
N SER A 141 20.66 -8.22 -0.18
CA SER A 141 19.81 -7.86 -1.32
C SER A 141 20.02 -8.80 -2.51
N ARG A 142 18.95 -9.14 -3.23
CA ARG A 142 19.06 -9.89 -4.50
C ARG A 142 19.97 -9.14 -5.47
N ASN A 143 20.97 -9.83 -6.01
CA ASN A 143 22.02 -9.27 -6.87
C ASN A 143 22.84 -8.12 -6.23
N GLY A 144 22.76 -7.95 -4.90
CA GLY A 144 23.59 -7.03 -4.14
C GLY A 144 25.05 -7.48 -4.06
N ALA A 145 25.92 -6.62 -3.55
CA ALA A 145 27.35 -6.92 -3.41
C ALA A 145 27.59 -8.21 -2.60
N ILE A 146 26.95 -8.33 -1.42
CA ILE A 146 27.05 -9.51 -0.56
C ILE A 146 26.53 -10.77 -1.29
N HIS A 147 25.38 -10.68 -1.97
CA HIS A 147 24.83 -11.83 -2.71
C HIS A 147 25.80 -12.34 -3.77
N ARG A 148 26.37 -11.44 -4.58
CA ARG A 148 27.30 -11.81 -5.65
C ARG A 148 28.59 -12.45 -5.12
N ARG A 149 29.07 -12.00 -3.97
CA ARG A 149 30.27 -12.58 -3.34
C ARG A 149 30.01 -13.95 -2.74
N LEU A 150 28.88 -14.10 -2.05
CA LEU A 150 28.46 -15.40 -1.53
C LEU A 150 28.29 -16.41 -2.67
N ASP A 151 27.65 -16.00 -3.77
CA ASP A 151 27.49 -16.83 -4.96
C ASP A 151 28.85 -17.21 -5.58
N ALA A 152 29.78 -16.26 -5.69
CA ALA A 152 31.15 -16.51 -6.15
C ALA A 152 31.94 -17.47 -5.22
N ALA A 153 31.63 -17.46 -3.92
CA ALA A 153 32.17 -18.39 -2.93
C ALA A 153 31.41 -19.74 -2.87
N GLY A 154 30.44 -19.97 -3.76
CA GLY A 154 29.63 -21.19 -3.82
C GLY A 154 28.51 -21.27 -2.77
N ILE A 155 28.25 -20.21 -2.02
CA ILE A 155 27.23 -20.14 -0.97
C ILE A 155 25.93 -19.64 -1.59
N LYS A 156 25.10 -20.57 -2.07
CA LYS A 156 23.90 -20.24 -2.86
C LYS A 156 22.62 -20.30 -2.05
N THR A 157 22.56 -21.19 -1.07
CA THR A 157 21.35 -21.44 -0.27
C THR A 157 21.52 -21.01 1.19
N VAL A 158 20.40 -20.90 1.91
CA VAL A 158 20.39 -20.72 3.37
C VAL A 158 21.09 -21.90 4.05
N HIS A 159 20.91 -23.12 3.53
CA HIS A 159 21.62 -24.30 4.01
C HIS A 159 23.16 -24.15 3.91
N ASP A 160 23.68 -23.75 2.75
CA ASP A 160 25.13 -23.57 2.55
C ASP A 160 25.70 -22.51 3.50
N PHE A 161 24.96 -21.41 3.66
CA PHE A 161 25.32 -20.32 4.56
C PHE A 161 25.39 -20.79 6.02
N LEU A 162 24.39 -21.54 6.49
CA LEU A 162 24.35 -22.06 7.85
C LEU A 162 25.45 -23.09 8.10
N LYS A 163 25.65 -24.02 7.16
CA LYS A 163 26.72 -25.02 7.24
C LYS A 163 28.08 -24.34 7.39
N LEU A 164 28.36 -23.33 6.55
CA LEU A 164 29.63 -22.62 6.62
C LEU A 164 29.75 -21.76 7.89
N SER A 165 28.66 -21.17 8.38
CA SER A 165 28.67 -20.37 9.62
C SER A 165 29.13 -21.15 10.86
N ILE A 166 28.93 -22.48 10.86
CA ILE A 166 29.32 -23.39 11.92
C ILE A 166 30.72 -23.96 11.67
N VAL A 167 31.02 -24.36 10.42
CA VAL A 167 32.25 -25.07 10.05
C VAL A 167 33.45 -24.14 9.88
N ASP A 168 33.27 -23.00 9.22
CA ASP A 168 34.34 -22.04 8.94
C ASP A 168 33.79 -20.61 8.87
N ARG A 169 33.68 -20.01 10.05
CA ARG A 169 33.18 -18.64 10.21
C ARG A 169 34.07 -17.61 9.54
N GLN A 170 35.39 -17.84 9.45
CA GLN A 170 36.32 -16.88 8.85
C GLN A 170 36.14 -16.82 7.33
N HIS A 171 35.97 -17.97 6.68
CA HIS A 171 35.66 -18.02 5.25
C HIS A 171 34.33 -17.32 4.94
N LEU A 172 33.31 -17.52 5.77
CA LEU A 172 32.03 -16.81 5.63
C LEU A 172 32.18 -15.30 5.83
N CYS A 173 32.96 -14.85 6.83
CA CYS A 173 33.25 -13.43 7.06
C CYS A 173 33.98 -12.82 5.86
N ASN A 174 34.94 -13.52 5.26
CA ASN A 174 35.67 -13.05 4.08
C ASN A 174 34.73 -12.97 2.84
N ALA A 175 33.85 -13.96 2.67
CA ALA A 175 32.88 -13.98 1.58
C ALA A 175 31.80 -12.86 1.75
N SER A 176 31.43 -12.52 2.98
CA SER A 176 30.37 -11.55 3.30
C SER A 176 30.85 -10.13 3.61
N GLU A 177 32.14 -9.93 3.90
CA GLU A 177 32.78 -8.66 4.30
C GLU A 177 32.00 -7.90 5.39
N MET A 178 31.50 -8.59 6.41
CA MET A 178 30.73 -7.99 7.52
C MET A 178 31.60 -7.20 8.54
N TYR A 179 32.40 -6.24 8.07
CA TYR A 179 33.35 -5.41 8.82
C TYR A 179 34.57 -6.15 9.39
N VAL A 180 35.76 -5.74 8.91
CA VAL A 180 36.97 -5.68 9.74
C VAL A 180 37.22 -4.20 10.03
N SER A 181 36.59 -3.65 11.07
CA SER A 181 37.13 -2.46 11.73
C SER A 181 38.17 -2.95 12.73
N GLN A 182 39.43 -3.03 12.31
CA GLN A 182 40.52 -3.14 13.27
C GLN A 182 40.73 -1.76 13.90
N ASN A 183 40.56 -1.71 15.22
CA ASN A 183 41.10 -0.65 16.06
C ASN A 183 42.59 -0.50 15.75
N SER A 184 43.01 0.67 15.30
CA SER A 184 44.41 1.09 15.43
C SER A 184 44.46 2.18 16.47
N SER A 185 44.88 1.78 17.67
CA SER A 185 45.54 2.67 18.61
C SER A 185 46.78 3.25 17.92
N ASN A 186 46.90 4.57 17.95
CA ASN A 186 48.13 5.32 18.15
C ASN A 186 47.77 6.57 18.94
#